data_AF-A0A8J7JES7-F1
#
_entry.id   AF-A0A8J7JES7-F1
#
_cell.length_a   1.000
_cell.length_b   1.000
_cell.length_c   1.000
_cell.angle_alpha   90.00
_cell.angle_beta   90.00
_cell.angle_gamma   90.00
#
_symmetry.space_group_name_H-M   'P 1'
#
loop_
_entity.id
_entity.type
_entity.pdbx_description
1 polymer ?
#
loop_
_entity_poly.entity_id
_entity_poly.type
_entity_poly.pdbx_seq_one_letter_code
_entity_poly.pdbx_strand_id
1 'polypeptide(L)'
;MAHLHSLLIGLGCVAMLGNVAQALPPPDDVPEEVLRTELITEARSPLDGEPIDPVNYATLQDQLRDPNIETVVNTEIAQLIQLLEFRRVLKPILPFLP
;
A
#
# COMPACT_ATOMS: atom_id res chain seq x y z
N MET A 1 -2.01 2.15 -59.85
CA MET A 1 -1.63 0.84 -59.26
C MET A 1 -0.56 0.98 -58.17
N ALA A 2 0.47 1.82 -58.33
CA ALA A 2 1.54 1.97 -57.34
C ALA A 2 1.10 2.45 -55.93
N HIS A 3 0.11 3.35 -55.83
CA HIS A 3 -0.35 3.90 -54.54
C HIS A 3 -1.10 2.89 -53.64
N LEU A 4 -1.74 1.87 -54.23
CA LEU A 4 -2.45 0.84 -53.47
C LEU A 4 -1.47 -0.13 -52.80
N HIS A 5 -0.35 -0.42 -53.48
CA HIS A 5 0.71 -1.28 -52.97
C HIS A 5 1.49 -0.60 -51.85
N SER A 6 1.78 0.71 -51.98
CA SER A 6 2.44 1.46 -50.90
C SER A 6 1.59 1.53 -49.63
N LEU A 7 0.25 1.57 -49.76
CA LEU A 7 -0.66 1.61 -48.63
C LEU A 7 -0.77 0.23 -47.94
N LEU A 8 -0.76 -0.86 -48.73
CA LEU A 8 -0.76 -2.23 -48.22
C LEU A 8 0.56 -2.61 -47.51
N ILE A 9 1.69 -2.14 -48.03
CA ILE A 9 3.01 -2.30 -47.42
C ILE A 9 3.12 -1.48 -46.14
N GLY A 10 2.61 -0.24 -46.14
CA GLY A 10 2.57 0.61 -44.95
C GLY A 10 1.75 0.00 -43.80
N LEU A 11 0.57 -0.57 -44.11
CA LEU A 11 -0.29 -1.22 -43.12
C LEU A 11 0.35 -2.50 -42.53
N GLY A 12 1.04 -3.29 -43.36
CA GLY A 12 1.78 -4.47 -42.91
C GLY A 12 2.96 -4.15 -41.99
N CYS A 13 3.68 -3.05 -42.24
CA CYS A 13 4.78 -2.62 -41.38
C CYS A 13 4.31 -2.15 -39.99
N VAL A 14 3.16 -1.48 -39.88
CA VAL A 14 2.61 -1.04 -38.58
C VAL A 14 2.17 -2.25 -37.73
N ALA A 15 1.62 -3.29 -38.35
CA ALA A 15 1.25 -4.53 -37.65
C ALA A 15 2.48 -5.31 -37.12
N MET A 16 3.62 -5.24 -37.81
CA MET A 16 4.88 -5.89 -37.38
C MET A 16 5.65 -5.10 -36.32
N LEU A 17 5.44 -3.78 -36.23
CA LEU A 17 6.03 -2.89 -35.22
C LEU A 17 5.20 -2.80 -33.93
N GLY A 18 4.02 -3.40 -33.92
CA GLY A 18 3.24 -3.63 -32.71
C GLY A 18 3.96 -4.64 -31.83
N ASN A 19 4.99 -4.16 -31.11
CA ASN A 19 5.58 -4.88 -30.01
C ASN A 19 4.42 -5.24 -29.07
N VAL A 20 4.07 -6.52 -29.02
CA VAL A 20 3.07 -7.02 -28.10
C VAL A 20 3.69 -6.81 -26.73
N ALA A 21 3.38 -5.68 -26.11
CA ALA A 21 3.61 -5.44 -24.70
C ALA A 21 2.68 -6.41 -23.98
N GLN A 22 3.10 -7.67 -23.92
CA GLN A 22 2.56 -8.66 -23.01
C GLN A 22 2.93 -8.11 -21.64
N ALA A 23 1.99 -7.39 -21.03
CA ALA A 23 2.04 -7.01 -19.61
C ALA A 23 1.84 -8.25 -18.72
N LEU A 24 2.30 -9.40 -19.19
CA LEU A 24 2.43 -10.59 -18.40
C LEU A 24 3.60 -10.35 -17.44
N PRO A 25 3.42 -10.68 -16.15
CA PRO A 25 4.51 -10.62 -15.21
C PRO A 25 5.66 -11.53 -15.69
N PRO A 26 6.90 -11.30 -15.22
CA PRO A 26 8.02 -12.17 -15.50
C PRO A 26 7.65 -13.65 -15.24
N PRO A 27 8.15 -14.60 -16.05
CA PRO A 27 7.81 -16.01 -15.87
C PRO A 27 8.25 -16.61 -14.53
N ASP A 28 9.20 -15.95 -13.85
CA ASP A 28 9.66 -16.31 -12.50
C ASP A 28 8.80 -15.68 -11.38
N ASP A 29 7.86 -14.80 -11.73
CA ASP A 29 6.98 -14.14 -10.77
C ASP A 29 5.84 -15.07 -10.35
N VAL A 30 5.60 -15.16 -9.04
CA VAL A 30 4.56 -16.04 -8.50
C VAL A 30 3.20 -15.38 -8.72
N PRO A 31 2.22 -16.07 -9.33
CA PRO A 31 0.89 -15.49 -9.50
C PRO A 31 0.26 -15.13 -8.16
N GLU A 32 -0.40 -13.99 -8.11
CA GLU A 32 -1.08 -13.47 -6.91
C GLU A 32 -2.12 -14.46 -6.36
N GLU A 33 -2.78 -15.24 -7.23
CA GLU A 33 -3.73 -16.28 -6.83
C GLU A 33 -3.07 -17.40 -6.01
N VAL A 34 -1.79 -17.69 -6.29
CA VAL A 34 -0.99 -18.65 -5.52
C VAL A 34 -0.63 -18.03 -4.17
N LEU A 35 -0.12 -16.79 -4.16
CA LEU A 35 0.23 -16.07 -2.92
C LEU A 35 -0.96 -15.87 -1.98
N ARG A 36 -2.16 -15.63 -2.51
CA ARG A 36 -3.40 -15.54 -1.71
C ARG A 36 -3.83 -16.87 -1.08
N THR A 37 -3.39 -17.98 -1.68
CA THR A 37 -3.67 -19.33 -1.18
C THR A 37 -2.56 -19.83 -0.25
N GLU A 38 -1.38 -19.20 -0.28
CA GLU A 38 -0.32 -19.47 0.68
C GLU A 38 -0.78 -19.11 2.10
N LEU A 39 -0.90 -20.14 2.94
CA LEU A 39 -1.15 -19.96 4.36
C LEU A 39 0.11 -19.35 4.97
N ILE A 40 0.08 -18.04 5.22
CA ILE A 40 1.11 -17.32 5.98
C ILE A 40 1.24 -18.00 7.35
N THR A 41 2.17 -18.94 7.44
CA THR A 41 2.38 -19.79 8.61
C THR A 41 3.27 -19.10 9.63
N GLU A 42 4.04 -18.13 9.16
CA GLU A 42 4.92 -17.26 9.94
C GLU A 42 4.16 -15.99 10.29
N ALA A 43 3.63 -15.91 11.52
CA ALA A 43 3.14 -14.64 12.00
C ALA A 43 4.33 -13.67 12.15
N ARG A 44 4.11 -12.37 11.91
CA ARG A 44 5.09 -11.34 12.21
C ARG A 44 4.57 -10.47 13.34
N SER A 45 5.47 -10.07 14.22
CA SER A 45 5.10 -9.19 15.33
C SER A 45 4.68 -7.82 14.79
N PRO A 46 3.54 -7.26 15.26
CA PRO A 46 3.06 -5.95 14.82
C PRO A 46 3.89 -4.79 15.38
N LEU A 47 4.82 -5.04 16.30
CA LEU A 47 5.64 -4.01 16.92
C LEU A 47 6.95 -3.76 16.16
N ASP A 48 7.59 -4.82 15.69
CA ASP A 48 8.95 -4.83 15.14
C ASP A 48 9.09 -5.60 13.81
N GLY A 49 8.07 -6.36 13.38
CA GLY A 49 8.06 -7.08 12.10
C GLY A 49 8.85 -8.39 12.08
N GLU A 50 9.43 -8.77 13.23
CA GLU A 50 10.18 -10.01 13.40
C GLU A 50 9.25 -11.24 13.31
N PRO A 51 9.74 -12.40 12.84
CA PRO A 51 8.98 -13.64 12.82
C PRO A 51 8.62 -14.08 14.25
N ILE A 52 7.35 -14.38 14.48
CA ILE A 52 6.80 -14.82 15.77
C ILE A 52 5.91 -16.05 15.58
N ASP A 53 5.90 -16.94 16.57
CA ASP A 53 5.02 -18.11 16.57
C ASP A 53 3.54 -17.70 16.59
N PRO A 54 2.63 -18.40 15.88
CA PRO A 54 1.21 -18.04 15.83
C PRO A 54 0.51 -17.98 17.19
N VAL A 55 0.92 -18.79 18.17
CA VAL A 55 0.33 -18.77 19.52
C VAL A 55 0.72 -17.50 20.27
N ASN A 56 1.97 -17.10 20.13
CA ASN A 56 2.48 -15.85 20.70
C ASN A 56 1.84 -14.63 20.01
N TYR A 57 1.60 -14.71 18.70
CA TYR A 57 0.89 -13.67 17.97
C TYR A 57 -0.54 -13.47 18.49
N ALA A 58 -1.32 -14.55 18.66
CA ALA A 58 -2.68 -14.47 19.19
C ALA A 58 -2.71 -13.83 20.59
N THR A 59 -1.78 -14.25 21.46
CA THR A 59 -1.65 -13.69 22.81
C THR A 59 -1.28 -12.21 22.79
N LEU A 60 -0.35 -11.81 21.92
CA LEU A 60 0.07 -10.41 21.75
C LEU A 60 -1.07 -9.56 21.19
N GLN A 61 -1.85 -10.10 20.26
CA GLN A 61 -3.00 -9.43 19.69
C GLN A 61 -4.11 -9.19 20.72
N ASP A 62 -4.35 -10.14 21.62
CA ASP A 62 -5.30 -9.99 22.73
C ASP A 62 -4.84 -8.91 23.72
N GLN A 63 -3.54 -8.85 24.01
CA GLN A 63 -2.97 -7.77 24.84
C GLN A 63 -3.14 -6.40 24.18
N LEU A 64 -2.83 -6.26 22.89
CA LEU A 64 -2.99 -5.00 22.16
C LEU A 64 -4.45 -4.55 21.99
N ARG A 65 -5.39 -5.49 22.06
CA ARG A 65 -6.82 -5.23 21.92
C ARG A 65 -7.50 -4.80 23.22
N ASP A 66 -6.83 -4.87 24.36
CA ASP A 66 -7.44 -4.51 25.63
C ASP A 66 -7.81 -3.01 25.64
N PRO A 67 -9.12 -2.67 25.62
CA PRO A 67 -9.58 -1.29 25.57
C PRO A 67 -9.27 -0.53 26.88
N ASN A 68 -8.83 -1.23 27.93
CA ASN A 68 -8.46 -0.64 29.22
C ASN A 68 -6.99 -0.22 29.28
N ILE A 69 -6.19 -0.47 28.24
CA ILE A 69 -4.83 0.07 28.17
C ILE A 69 -4.97 1.56 27.86
N GLU A 70 -4.72 2.38 28.87
CA GLU A 70 -4.60 3.82 28.72
C GLU A 70 -3.53 4.09 27.65
N THR A 71 -3.87 4.84 26.61
CA THR A 71 -2.91 5.20 25.57
C THR A 71 -1.86 6.11 26.20
N VAL A 72 -0.74 5.51 26.63
CA VAL A 72 0.40 6.23 27.20
C VAL A 72 1.13 6.94 26.05
N VAL A 73 0.60 8.08 25.63
CA VAL A 73 1.31 9.01 24.77
C VAL A 73 2.24 9.86 25.62
N ASN A 74 3.43 10.17 25.09
CA ASN A 74 4.33 11.12 25.74
C ASN A 74 3.57 12.44 26.01
N THR A 75 3.70 13.00 27.22
CA THR A 75 2.98 14.20 27.64
C THR A 75 3.20 15.39 26.69
N GLU A 76 4.39 15.53 26.11
CA GLU A 76 4.70 16.58 25.14
C GLU A 76 3.92 16.39 23.84
N ILE A 77 3.82 15.14 23.36
CA ILE A 77 3.02 14.81 22.17
C ILE A 77 1.53 15.07 22.44
N ALA A 78 1.03 14.67 23.62
CA ALA A 78 -0.36 14.93 24.01
C ALA A 78 -0.68 16.43 24.06
N GLN A 79 0.25 17.25 24.55
CA GLN A 79 0.12 18.71 24.55
C GLN A 79 0.16 19.27 23.12
N LEU A 80 1.06 18.77 22.28
CA LEU A 80 1.15 19.19 20.88
C LEU A 80 -0.15 18.89 20.12
N ILE A 81 -0.73 17.71 20.31
CA ILE A 81 -2.01 17.33 19.70
C ILE A 81 -3.11 18.32 20.10
N GLN A 82 -3.22 18.65 21.39
CA GLN A 82 -4.20 19.62 21.87
C GLN A 82 -4.02 21.01 21.25
N LEU A 83 -2.78 21.48 21.11
CA LEU A 83 -2.48 22.76 20.45
C LEU A 83 -2.86 22.75 18.97
N LEU A 84 -2.64 21.62 18.27
CA LEU A 84 -3.02 21.45 16.87
C LEU A 84 -4.54 21.42 16.69
N GLU A 85 -5.27 20.73 17.58
CA GLU A 85 -6.74 20.73 17.60
C GLU A 85 -7.30 22.14 17.84
N PHE A 86 -6.74 22.86 18.81
CA PHE A 86 -7.11 24.25 19.07
C PHE A 86 -6.86 25.14 17.86
N ARG A 87 -5.68 25.03 17.23
CA ARG A 87 -5.37 25.76 15.99
C ARG A 87 -6.36 25.43 14.88
N ARG A 88 -6.76 24.16 14.73
CA ARG A 88 -7.75 23.73 13.74
C ARG A 88 -9.11 24.39 13.98
N VAL A 89 -9.51 24.56 15.24
CA VAL A 89 -10.76 25.25 15.62
C VAL A 89 -10.69 26.76 15.37
N LEU A 90 -9.52 27.38 15.59
CA LEU A 90 -9.35 28.82 15.39
C LEU A 90 -9.17 29.24 13.93
N LYS A 91 -8.61 28.36 13.08
CA LYS A 91 -8.28 28.67 11.68
C LYS A 91 -9.44 29.29 10.86
N PRO A 92 -10.71 28.86 11.01
CA PRO A 92 -11.83 29.49 10.32
C PRO A 92 -12.15 30.92 10.79
N ILE A 93 -11.86 31.25 12.05
CA ILE A 93 -12.16 32.55 12.67
C ILE A 93 -11.02 33.54 12.41
N LEU A 94 -9.78 33.07 12.46
CA LEU A 94 -8.56 33.86 12.29
C LEU A 94 -7.73 33.32 11.11
N PRO A 95 -8.20 33.50 9.85
CA PRO A 95 -7.58 32.89 8.67
C PRO A 95 -6.19 33.43 8.31
N PHE A 96 -5.73 34.46 9.01
CA PHE A 96 -4.45 35.16 8.79
C PHE A 96 -3.38 34.82 9.84
N LEU A 97 -3.68 33.96 10.83
CA LEU A 97 -2.66 33.40 11.71
C LEU A 97 -1.93 32.25 10.98
N PRO A 98 -0.58 32.25 10.92
CA PRO A 98 0.19 31.24 10.21
C PRO A 98 -0.01 29.82 10.75
#